data_AF-A0A951UWG5-F1
#
_entry.id   AF-A0A951UWG5-F1
#
_cell.length_a   1.000
_cell.length_b   1.000
_cell.length_c   1.000
_cell.angle_alpha   90.00
_cell.angle_beta   90.00
_cell.angle_gamma   90.00
#
_symmetry.space_group_name_H-M   'P 1'
#
loop_
_entity.id
_entity.type
_entity.pdbx_description
1 polymer ?
#
loop_
_entity_poly.entity_id
_entity_poly.type
_entity_poly.pdbx_seq_one_letter_code
_entity_poly.pdbx_strand_id
1 'polypeptide(L)'
;MTSAPKLLTEPFLQLPTETSVGIVWFTEFPGDGHLVAYGENLLTTVFARTTKLPGIREDPQSRVGNQTVDGEVYKEPVMRHIWRHEVELTGLTPGTPICYLVTSVREDGESVSSRIFTLIPNPPPATPLKILLTSDHQLKPMVAANLQKAVETVGKIDLVLFAGDLVNVSDRASEWFDDNRGGAFFPCLQGRAKYEMEKNGVKTIYTGGEILQSAPMYTCIGNHEVMGRVACGSINDEFDDTIPRAVAKELYGESDEKSLKEKSFNTDTYEHIFTLPQSQEGGKTYYAVTYGDIRLVVLYATNMWRHFRTNQGYKGKYAEPEADL
;
A
#
# COMPACT_ATOMS: atom_id res chain seq x y z
N MET A 1 -20.30 21.06 13.55
CA MET A 1 -20.11 21.00 12.09
C MET A 1 -19.15 19.87 11.80
N THR A 2 -19.47 19.01 10.85
CA THR A 2 -18.54 17.99 10.34
C THR A 2 -17.35 18.69 9.69
N SER A 3 -16.13 18.16 9.85
CA SER A 3 -14.95 18.71 9.17
C SER A 3 -15.05 18.46 7.67
N ALA A 4 -14.54 19.36 6.81
CA ALA A 4 -14.52 19.15 5.36
C ALA A 4 -13.96 17.77 4.96
N PRO A 5 -14.51 17.09 3.93
CA PRO A 5 -14.03 15.79 3.50
C PRO A 5 -12.60 15.88 2.98
N LYS A 6 -11.86 14.79 3.14
CA LYS A 6 -10.46 14.68 2.70
C LYS A 6 -10.25 13.36 1.98
N LEU A 7 -9.41 13.40 0.94
CA LEU A 7 -8.83 12.18 0.41
C LEU A 7 -7.74 11.71 1.37
N LEU A 8 -7.73 10.40 1.66
CA LEU A 8 -6.70 9.77 2.48
C LEU A 8 -5.43 9.51 1.68
N THR A 9 -5.55 9.34 0.37
CA THR A 9 -4.44 9.33 -0.59
C THR A 9 -4.77 10.20 -1.79
N GLU A 10 -3.76 10.71 -2.50
CA GLU A 10 -3.97 11.09 -3.90
C GLU A 10 -4.33 9.83 -4.73
N PRO A 11 -4.88 9.97 -5.95
CA PRO A 11 -5.06 8.81 -6.81
C PRO A 11 -3.72 8.18 -7.20
N PHE A 12 -3.73 6.87 -7.41
CA PHE A 12 -2.60 6.12 -7.95
C PHE A 12 -3.01 5.16 -9.05
N LEU A 13 -2.09 4.91 -9.98
CA LEU A 13 -2.34 4.11 -11.18
C LEU A 13 -2.02 2.62 -10.96
N GLN A 14 -2.87 1.74 -11.48
CA GLN A 14 -2.68 0.29 -11.43
C GLN A 14 -3.05 -0.36 -12.77
N LEU A 15 -2.43 -1.51 -13.05
CA LEU A 15 -2.79 -2.41 -14.17
C LEU A 15 -3.01 -1.74 -15.54
N PRO A 16 -2.10 -0.88 -16.03
CA PRO A 16 -2.22 -0.35 -17.38
C PRO A 16 -2.13 -1.46 -18.43
N THR A 17 -3.09 -1.49 -19.35
CA THR A 17 -3.05 -2.23 -20.62
C THR A 17 -2.76 -1.26 -21.76
N GLU A 18 -2.68 -1.75 -23.01
CA GLU A 18 -2.52 -0.88 -24.18
C GLU A 18 -3.63 0.18 -24.27
N THR A 19 -4.83 -0.13 -23.78
CA THR A 19 -6.02 0.72 -23.95
C THR A 19 -6.79 0.97 -22.64
N SER A 20 -6.22 0.63 -21.49
CA SER A 20 -6.85 0.88 -20.19
C SER A 20 -5.86 1.21 -19.09
N VAL A 21 -6.32 1.90 -18.05
CA VAL A 21 -5.58 2.18 -16.82
C VAL A 21 -6.54 2.13 -15.64
N GLY A 22 -6.16 1.40 -14.59
CA GLY A 22 -6.84 1.42 -13.29
C GLY A 22 -6.42 2.63 -12.46
N ILE A 23 -7.38 3.27 -11.78
CA ILE A 23 -7.15 4.40 -10.88
C ILE A 23 -7.77 4.05 -9.54
N VAL A 24 -6.99 4.25 -8.47
CA VAL A 24 -7.39 3.90 -7.11
C VAL A 24 -7.08 5.05 -6.16
N TRP A 25 -7.95 5.27 -5.18
CA TRP A 25 -7.70 6.19 -4.07
C TRP A 25 -8.48 5.76 -2.83
N PHE A 26 -8.15 6.37 -1.69
CA PHE A 26 -8.78 6.04 -0.42
C PHE A 26 -9.42 7.26 0.25
N THR A 27 -10.45 7.01 1.04
CA THR A 27 -11.07 7.97 1.96
C THR A 27 -11.43 7.32 3.28
N GLU A 28 -11.71 8.14 4.30
CA GLU A 28 -12.25 7.70 5.60
C GLU A 28 -13.78 7.83 5.67
N PHE A 29 -14.47 7.86 4.52
CA PHE A 29 -15.92 7.87 4.46
C PHE A 29 -16.43 6.99 3.31
N PRO A 30 -17.58 6.31 3.46
CA PRO A 30 -18.14 5.51 2.39
C PRO A 30 -18.54 6.34 1.18
N GLY A 31 -19.17 7.50 1.42
CA GLY A 31 -19.61 8.46 0.41
C GLY A 31 -20.82 8.01 -0.41
N ASP A 32 -21.46 9.00 -1.06
CA ASP A 32 -22.62 8.80 -1.95
C ASP A 32 -22.22 8.76 -3.43
N GLY A 33 -20.94 9.02 -3.73
CA GLY A 33 -20.44 9.02 -5.10
C GLY A 33 -18.95 9.30 -5.18
N HIS A 34 -18.27 8.48 -5.98
CA HIS A 34 -16.83 8.59 -6.24
C HIS A 34 -16.64 8.51 -7.74
N LEU A 35 -15.96 9.48 -8.33
CA LEU A 35 -15.83 9.55 -9.77
C LEU A 35 -14.45 9.99 -10.19
N VAL A 36 -14.10 9.63 -11.42
CA VAL A 36 -12.95 10.15 -12.14
C VAL A 36 -13.48 10.99 -13.30
N ALA A 37 -12.98 12.21 -13.40
CA ALA A 37 -13.15 13.05 -14.59
C ALA A 37 -11.85 12.99 -15.41
N TYR A 38 -11.94 12.75 -16.72
CA TYR A 38 -10.77 12.56 -17.57
C TYR A 38 -10.99 13.00 -19.03
N GLY A 39 -9.90 13.03 -19.79
CA GLY A 39 -9.89 13.38 -21.21
C GLY A 39 -9.76 14.88 -21.44
N GLU A 40 -10.10 15.32 -22.66
CA GLU A 40 -10.06 16.72 -23.03
C GLU A 40 -11.02 17.54 -22.14
N ASN A 41 -10.49 18.58 -21.48
CA ASN A 41 -11.23 19.44 -20.55
C ASN A 41 -11.94 18.70 -19.39
N LEU A 42 -11.58 17.44 -19.12
CA LEU A 42 -12.17 16.61 -18.05
C LEU A 42 -13.69 16.41 -18.16
N LEU A 43 -14.23 16.40 -19.37
CA LEU A 43 -15.68 16.32 -19.61
C LEU A 43 -16.23 14.89 -19.47
N THR A 44 -15.38 13.87 -19.56
CA THR A 44 -15.82 12.47 -19.44
C THR A 44 -15.71 12.04 -17.99
N THR A 45 -16.78 11.47 -17.44
CA THR A 45 -16.82 11.00 -16.05
C THR A 45 -17.19 9.51 -15.97
N VAL A 46 -16.59 8.82 -15.01
CA VAL A 46 -16.91 7.41 -14.69
C VAL A 46 -16.96 7.25 -13.18
N PHE A 47 -17.97 6.52 -12.68
CA PHE A 47 -18.08 6.19 -11.27
C PHE A 47 -17.14 5.06 -10.89
N ALA A 48 -16.52 5.21 -9.72
CA ALA A 48 -15.70 4.18 -9.11
C ALA A 48 -16.53 3.19 -8.30
N ARG A 49 -16.03 1.96 -8.21
CA ARG A 49 -16.49 0.95 -7.26
C ARG A 49 -15.86 1.24 -5.90
N THR A 50 -16.70 1.30 -4.87
CA THR A 50 -16.25 1.45 -3.48
C THR A 50 -16.24 0.11 -2.75
N THR A 51 -15.18 -0.15 -1.98
CA THR A 51 -15.06 -1.30 -1.08
C THR A 51 -14.46 -0.86 0.25
N LYS A 52 -14.95 -1.39 1.38
CA LYS A 52 -14.35 -1.13 2.69
C LYS A 52 -13.13 -2.02 2.87
N LEU A 53 -12.01 -1.46 3.32
CA LEU A 53 -10.82 -2.25 3.66
C LEU A 53 -11.09 -3.07 4.94
N PRO A 54 -10.95 -4.40 4.91
CA PRO A 54 -11.03 -5.22 6.11
C PRO A 54 -9.70 -5.23 6.88
N GLY A 55 -9.73 -5.63 8.15
CA GLY A 55 -8.52 -5.93 8.95
C GLY A 55 -7.66 -4.75 9.39
N ILE A 56 -7.81 -3.59 8.77
CA ILE A 56 -6.94 -2.44 9.03
C ILE A 56 -7.28 -1.71 10.34
N ARG A 57 -6.27 -1.45 11.16
CA ARG A 57 -6.40 -1.04 12.55
C ARG A 57 -5.40 0.06 12.92
N GLU A 58 -5.62 0.69 14.06
CA GLU A 58 -4.62 1.46 14.79
C GLU A 58 -4.43 0.83 16.17
N ASP A 59 -3.25 1.00 16.76
CA ASP A 59 -2.88 0.39 18.04
C ASP A 59 -2.00 1.34 18.87
N PRO A 60 -1.54 0.94 20.07
CA PRO A 60 -0.67 1.79 20.88
C PRO A 60 0.59 2.29 20.17
N GLN A 61 1.09 1.59 19.15
CA GLN A 61 2.30 1.98 18.43
C GLN A 61 2.03 2.87 17.21
N SER A 62 0.77 3.11 16.87
CA SER A 62 0.39 4.08 15.84
C SER A 62 0.85 5.49 16.17
N ARG A 63 1.19 6.26 15.13
CA ARG A 63 1.49 7.69 15.22
C ARG A 63 0.53 8.41 14.29
N VAL A 64 -0.67 8.72 14.75
CA VAL A 64 -1.73 9.26 13.88
C VAL A 64 -2.70 10.14 14.65
N GLY A 65 -3.23 11.16 13.97
CA GLY A 65 -4.15 12.12 14.58
C GLY A 65 -3.51 12.75 15.82
N ASN A 66 -4.15 12.60 16.97
CA ASN A 66 -3.65 13.13 18.24
C ASN A 66 -2.68 12.19 18.97
N GLN A 67 -2.47 10.95 18.51
CA GLN A 67 -1.48 10.05 19.12
C GLN A 67 -0.08 10.37 18.60
N THR A 68 0.71 11.06 19.41
CA THR A 68 2.12 11.38 19.10
C THR A 68 3.10 10.58 19.95
N VAL A 69 2.60 9.93 21.01
CA VAL A 69 3.33 9.04 21.93
C VAL A 69 2.63 7.69 22.01
N ASP A 70 3.39 6.62 22.25
CA ASP A 70 2.84 5.27 22.31
C ASP A 70 1.73 5.17 23.36
N GLY A 71 0.60 4.64 22.94
CA GLY A 71 -0.52 4.33 23.80
C GLY A 71 -1.27 5.55 24.32
N GLU A 72 -1.07 6.77 23.80
CA GLU A 72 -1.76 7.96 24.31
C GLU A 72 -3.28 7.89 24.06
N VAL A 73 -3.69 7.48 22.86
CA VAL A 73 -5.09 7.43 22.41
C VAL A 73 -5.58 5.98 22.33
N TYR A 74 -4.91 5.14 21.55
CA TYR A 74 -5.23 3.73 21.38
C TYR A 74 -4.52 2.91 22.45
N LYS A 75 -5.27 2.16 23.26
CA LYS A 75 -4.72 1.26 24.29
C LYS A 75 -4.64 -0.20 23.83
N GLU A 76 -5.37 -0.52 22.78
CA GLU A 76 -5.49 -1.84 22.16
C GLU A 76 -5.77 -1.63 20.65
N PRO A 77 -5.69 -2.68 19.81
CA PRO A 77 -6.02 -2.56 18.40
C PRO A 77 -7.48 -2.15 18.18
N VAL A 78 -7.70 -1.06 17.43
CA VAL A 78 -9.01 -0.51 17.08
C VAL A 78 -9.14 -0.47 15.57
N MET A 79 -10.25 -1.00 15.04
CA MET A 79 -10.54 -0.95 13.60
C MET A 79 -10.59 0.49 13.09
N ARG A 80 -9.83 0.79 12.02
CA ARG A 80 -9.95 2.05 11.29
C ARG A 80 -10.80 1.82 10.05
N HIS A 81 -11.77 2.69 9.81
CA HIS A 81 -12.67 2.54 8.68
C HIS A 81 -12.16 3.33 7.48
N ILE A 82 -11.71 2.60 6.47
CA ILE A 82 -11.14 3.16 5.24
C ILE A 82 -11.85 2.52 4.06
N TRP A 83 -12.16 3.33 3.05
CA TRP A 83 -12.82 2.93 1.83
C TRP A 83 -11.88 3.12 0.66
N ARG A 84 -11.78 2.07 -0.16
CA ARG A 84 -11.04 2.00 -1.41
C ARG A 84 -12.00 2.26 -2.56
N HIS A 85 -11.67 3.22 -3.40
CA HIS A 85 -12.41 3.56 -4.61
C HIS A 85 -11.55 3.20 -5.81
N GLU A 86 -12.13 2.48 -6.77
CA GLU A 86 -11.41 2.00 -7.93
C GLU A 86 -12.25 2.12 -9.20
N VAL A 87 -11.61 2.56 -10.28
CA VAL A 87 -12.18 2.56 -11.63
C VAL A 87 -11.14 2.07 -12.64
N GLU A 88 -11.59 1.38 -13.68
CA GLU A 88 -10.77 1.13 -14.88
C GLU A 88 -11.27 2.06 -15.99
N LEU A 89 -10.40 2.95 -16.48
CA LEU A 89 -10.67 3.72 -17.67
C LEU A 89 -10.30 2.87 -18.89
N THR A 90 -11.22 2.68 -19.83
CA THR A 90 -11.03 1.83 -21.02
C THR A 90 -11.17 2.64 -22.31
N GLY A 91 -10.81 2.04 -23.45
CA GLY A 91 -10.89 2.71 -24.76
C GLY A 91 -9.86 3.83 -24.93
N LEU A 92 -8.78 3.80 -24.14
CA LEU A 92 -7.70 4.78 -24.20
C LEU A 92 -6.83 4.54 -25.44
N THR A 93 -6.24 5.60 -25.98
CA THR A 93 -5.29 5.49 -27.09
C THR A 93 -3.89 5.14 -26.55
N PRO A 94 -3.24 4.06 -27.04
CA PRO A 94 -1.91 3.66 -26.59
C PRO A 94 -0.88 4.80 -26.70
N GLY A 95 -0.03 4.95 -25.69
CA GLY A 95 1.04 5.95 -25.67
C GLY A 95 0.60 7.41 -25.56
N THR A 96 -0.70 7.70 -25.48
CA THR A 96 -1.21 9.07 -25.37
C THR A 96 -1.45 9.45 -23.91
N PRO A 97 -0.82 10.51 -23.38
CA PRO A 97 -1.10 11.01 -22.04
C PRO A 97 -2.51 11.61 -21.94
N ILE A 98 -3.19 11.37 -20.82
CA ILE A 98 -4.56 11.80 -20.56
C ILE A 98 -4.63 12.50 -19.21
N CYS A 99 -5.20 13.69 -19.18
CA CYS A 99 -5.48 14.40 -17.93
C CYS A 99 -6.64 13.73 -17.19
N TYR A 100 -6.53 13.66 -15.86
CA TYR A 100 -7.60 13.17 -15.00
C TYR A 100 -7.58 13.84 -13.62
N LEU A 101 -8.70 13.79 -12.91
CA LEU A 101 -8.79 14.04 -11.47
C LEU A 101 -9.82 13.11 -10.85
N VAL A 102 -9.77 12.93 -9.54
CA VAL A 102 -10.77 12.16 -8.79
C VAL A 102 -11.57 13.08 -7.88
N THR A 103 -12.84 12.75 -7.67
CA THR A 103 -13.74 13.43 -6.73
C THR A 103 -14.45 12.40 -5.87
N SER A 104 -14.47 12.65 -4.55
CA SER A 104 -15.26 11.90 -3.58
C SER A 104 -16.31 12.82 -2.95
N VAL A 105 -17.56 12.36 -2.92
CA VAL A 105 -18.70 13.07 -2.32
C VAL A 105 -19.12 12.32 -1.06
N ARG A 106 -19.18 13.02 0.06
CA ARG A 106 -19.62 12.50 1.36
C ARG A 106 -21.14 12.55 1.47
N GLU A 107 -21.72 11.82 2.42
CA GLU A 107 -23.16 11.67 2.63
C GLU A 107 -23.89 13.00 2.95
N ASP A 108 -23.16 14.04 3.36
CA ASP A 108 -23.70 15.40 3.56
C ASP A 108 -23.63 16.28 2.29
N GLY A 109 -23.21 15.71 1.15
CA GLY A 109 -23.08 16.39 -0.13
C GLY A 109 -21.81 17.23 -0.28
N GLU A 110 -20.98 17.34 0.77
CA GLU A 110 -19.66 17.95 0.62
C GLU A 110 -18.75 17.07 -0.22
N SER A 111 -17.85 17.68 -0.99
CA SER A 111 -16.95 16.96 -1.88
C SER A 111 -15.50 17.38 -1.70
N VAL A 112 -14.60 16.47 -2.06
CA VAL A 112 -13.17 16.71 -2.15
C VAL A 112 -12.65 16.18 -3.47
N SER A 113 -11.80 16.96 -4.13
CA SER A 113 -11.17 16.58 -5.40
C SER A 113 -9.65 16.61 -5.28
N SER A 114 -9.00 15.73 -6.03
CA SER A 114 -7.56 15.82 -6.24
C SER A 114 -7.20 17.01 -7.12
N ARG A 115 -5.89 17.27 -7.28
CA ARG A 115 -5.41 18.06 -8.43
C ARG A 115 -5.62 17.29 -9.73
N ILE A 116 -5.41 17.99 -10.85
CA ILE A 116 -5.32 17.37 -12.17
C ILE A 116 -3.95 16.70 -12.28
N PHE A 117 -3.96 15.42 -12.63
CA PHE A 117 -2.79 14.60 -12.93
C PHE A 117 -2.87 14.05 -14.35
N THR A 118 -1.84 13.34 -14.77
CA THR A 118 -1.79 12.70 -16.09
C THR A 118 -1.53 11.22 -15.95
N LEU A 119 -2.31 10.41 -16.66
CA LEU A 119 -2.07 8.99 -16.82
C LEU A 119 -1.65 8.69 -18.26
N ILE A 120 -1.00 7.55 -18.46
CA ILE A 120 -0.70 7.02 -19.78
C ILE A 120 -0.99 5.51 -19.76
N PRO A 121 -1.65 4.95 -20.79
CA PRO A 121 -1.74 3.51 -20.95
C PRO A 121 -0.37 2.86 -21.07
N ASN A 122 -0.34 1.53 -21.11
CA ASN A 122 0.88 0.77 -21.31
C ASN A 122 1.62 1.29 -22.56
N PRO A 123 2.90 1.68 -22.44
CA PRO A 123 3.62 2.30 -23.53
C PRO A 123 3.85 1.30 -24.68
N PRO A 124 3.81 1.75 -25.94
CA PRO A 124 4.21 0.91 -27.07
C PRO A 124 5.66 0.40 -26.94
N PRO A 125 6.02 -0.71 -27.62
CA PRO A 125 7.40 -1.17 -27.69
C PRO A 125 8.38 -0.08 -28.13
N ALA A 126 9.64 -0.19 -27.70
CA ALA A 126 10.73 0.77 -27.91
C ALA A 126 10.53 2.18 -27.31
N THR A 127 9.51 2.38 -26.45
CA THR A 127 9.36 3.62 -25.68
C THR A 127 10.43 3.68 -24.57
N PRO A 128 11.29 4.71 -24.52
CA PRO A 128 12.24 4.90 -23.42
C PRO A 128 11.52 5.15 -22.10
N LEU A 129 11.90 4.44 -21.03
CA LEU A 129 11.28 4.55 -19.71
C LEU A 129 12.29 4.94 -18.63
N LYS A 130 11.86 5.78 -17.68
CA LYS A 130 12.54 6.00 -16.40
C LYS A 130 11.87 5.17 -15.33
N ILE A 131 12.57 4.17 -14.84
CA ILE A 131 12.03 3.19 -13.90
C ILE A 131 12.65 3.42 -12.53
N LEU A 132 11.82 3.57 -11.51
CA LEU A 132 12.24 3.54 -10.12
C LEU A 132 12.26 2.10 -9.63
N LEU A 133 13.45 1.60 -9.30
CA LEU A 133 13.63 0.35 -8.55
C LEU A 133 13.80 0.69 -7.08
N THR A 134 12.96 0.13 -6.21
CA THR A 134 13.01 0.43 -4.78
C THR A 134 12.44 -0.71 -3.94
N SER A 135 12.67 -0.69 -2.63
CA SER A 135 12.23 -1.69 -1.67
C SER A 135 12.41 -1.15 -0.25
N ASP A 136 11.91 -1.88 0.76
CA ASP A 136 12.24 -1.67 2.17
C ASP A 136 11.94 -0.24 2.66
N HIS A 137 10.81 0.35 2.22
CA HIS A 137 10.46 1.70 2.64
C HIS A 137 10.17 1.73 4.12
N GLN A 138 9.27 0.89 4.64
CA GLN A 138 9.10 0.62 6.07
C GLN A 138 9.16 1.85 7.00
N LEU A 139 8.61 2.99 6.55
CA LEU A 139 8.68 4.29 7.24
C LEU A 139 10.11 4.75 7.60
N LYS A 140 11.13 4.27 6.88
CA LYS A 140 12.53 4.59 7.19
C LYS A 140 12.82 6.07 6.96
N PRO A 141 13.68 6.67 7.80
CA PRO A 141 14.00 8.10 7.77
C PRO A 141 14.32 8.72 6.41
N MET A 142 15.05 8.00 5.57
CA MET A 142 15.56 8.56 4.32
C MET A 142 14.61 8.41 3.13
N VAL A 143 13.48 7.72 3.28
CA VAL A 143 12.58 7.41 2.15
C VAL A 143 12.05 8.68 1.48
N ALA A 144 11.48 9.60 2.27
CA ALA A 144 10.95 10.86 1.72
C ALA A 144 12.04 11.69 1.03
N ALA A 145 13.25 11.77 1.62
CA ALA A 145 14.36 12.49 1.02
C ALA A 145 14.84 11.82 -0.28
N ASN A 146 14.99 10.49 -0.29
CA ASN A 146 15.45 9.73 -1.45
C ASN A 146 14.50 9.84 -2.63
N LEU A 147 13.18 9.70 -2.40
CA LEU A 147 12.17 9.83 -3.44
C LEU A 147 12.10 11.25 -3.99
N GLN A 148 12.19 12.26 -3.11
CA GLN A 148 12.22 13.65 -3.54
C GLN A 148 13.47 13.91 -4.43
N LYS A 149 14.64 13.45 -4.00
CA LYS A 149 15.88 13.59 -4.80
C LYS A 149 15.85 12.80 -6.09
N ALA A 150 15.20 11.63 -6.13
CA ALA A 150 15.00 10.89 -7.35
C ALA A 150 14.22 11.73 -8.37
N VAL A 151 13.05 12.27 -7.99
CA VAL A 151 12.23 13.10 -8.89
C VAL A 151 12.95 14.40 -9.27
N GLU A 152 13.65 15.07 -8.34
CA GLU A 152 14.45 16.26 -8.67
C GLU A 152 15.58 15.95 -9.67
N THR A 153 16.14 14.74 -9.64
CA THR A 153 17.27 14.34 -10.49
C THR A 153 16.82 13.86 -11.86
N VAL A 154 15.82 12.99 -11.93
CA VAL A 154 15.40 12.33 -13.18
C VAL A 154 14.13 12.94 -13.78
N GLY A 155 13.43 13.80 -13.05
CA GLY A 155 12.12 14.31 -13.42
C GLY A 155 11.04 13.25 -13.26
N LYS A 156 10.13 13.19 -14.24
CA LYS A 156 9.04 12.21 -14.26
C LYS A 156 9.57 10.77 -14.27
N ILE A 157 9.05 9.96 -13.35
CA ILE A 157 9.21 8.50 -13.33
C ILE A 157 8.03 7.89 -14.09
N ASP A 158 8.29 6.89 -14.92
CA ASP A 158 7.27 6.24 -15.77
C ASP A 158 6.76 4.93 -15.19
N LEU A 159 7.54 4.27 -14.32
CA LEU A 159 7.21 2.99 -13.72
C LEU A 159 7.90 2.83 -12.36
N VAL A 160 7.19 2.26 -11.38
CA VAL A 160 7.78 1.84 -10.10
C VAL A 160 7.77 0.32 -10.01
N LEU A 161 8.95 -0.27 -9.78
CA LEU A 161 9.10 -1.68 -9.42
C LEU A 161 9.55 -1.75 -7.96
N PHE A 162 8.68 -2.29 -7.11
CA PHE A 162 8.85 -2.29 -5.66
C PHE A 162 9.07 -3.70 -5.12
N ALA A 163 10.28 -4.00 -4.63
CA ALA A 163 10.67 -5.32 -4.19
C ALA A 163 10.36 -5.59 -2.69
N GLY A 164 9.09 -5.43 -2.31
CA GLY A 164 8.58 -5.81 -0.98
C GLY A 164 9.02 -4.89 0.17
N ASP A 165 8.46 -5.17 1.35
CA ASP A 165 8.65 -4.44 2.59
C ASP A 165 8.24 -2.96 2.45
N LEU A 166 6.97 -2.75 2.09
CA LEU A 166 6.38 -1.45 1.79
C LEU A 166 6.18 -0.63 3.08
N VAL A 167 5.62 -1.26 4.11
CA VAL A 167 5.39 -0.69 5.45
C VAL A 167 6.06 -1.58 6.51
N ASN A 168 6.05 -1.22 7.81
CA ASN A 168 6.54 -2.12 8.85
C ASN A 168 5.49 -3.15 9.26
N VAL A 169 4.22 -2.78 9.38
CA VAL A 169 3.16 -3.71 9.79
C VAL A 169 1.93 -3.45 8.96
N SER A 170 1.59 -4.39 8.07
CA SER A 170 0.55 -4.21 7.07
C SER A 170 -0.82 -3.86 7.65
N ASP A 171 -1.18 -4.42 8.80
CA ASP A 171 -2.48 -4.15 9.42
C ASP A 171 -2.57 -2.80 10.15
N ARG A 172 -1.46 -2.05 10.27
CA ARG A 172 -1.45 -0.71 10.88
C ARG A 172 -1.73 0.36 9.82
N ALA A 173 -2.90 0.99 9.89
CA ALA A 173 -3.38 1.88 8.84
C ALA A 173 -2.48 3.11 8.64
N SER A 174 -2.08 3.75 9.74
CA SER A 174 -1.25 4.96 9.72
C SER A 174 0.05 4.80 8.93
N GLU A 175 0.62 3.59 8.90
CA GLU A 175 1.84 3.32 8.13
C GLU A 175 1.64 3.43 6.61
N TRP A 176 0.45 3.14 6.13
CA TRP A 176 0.10 3.33 4.73
C TRP A 176 -0.19 4.80 4.42
N PHE A 177 -0.95 5.46 5.30
CA PHE A 177 -1.71 6.65 4.90
C PHE A 177 -1.22 7.97 5.48
N ASP A 178 -0.90 8.04 6.77
CA ASP A 178 -0.83 9.33 7.47
C ASP A 178 -0.05 9.32 8.80
N ASP A 179 0.98 8.47 8.89
CA ASP A 179 1.89 8.46 10.03
C ASP A 179 2.49 9.85 10.31
N ASN A 180 2.27 10.36 11.52
CA ASN A 180 2.67 11.67 12.02
C ASN A 180 4.19 11.88 12.02
N ARG A 181 5.00 10.82 11.95
CA ARG A 181 6.46 10.93 11.79
C ARG A 181 6.85 11.33 10.37
N GLY A 182 5.90 11.32 9.44
CA GLY A 182 6.07 11.75 8.05
C GLY A 182 6.63 10.68 7.12
N GLY A 183 6.70 9.42 7.56
CA GLY A 183 7.26 8.30 6.80
C GLY A 183 6.23 7.40 6.10
N ALA A 184 4.93 7.73 6.17
CA ALA A 184 3.89 6.86 5.61
C ALA A 184 4.06 6.62 4.10
N PHE A 185 3.68 5.41 3.68
CA PHE A 185 3.95 4.87 2.35
C PHE A 185 3.40 5.74 1.20
N PHE A 186 2.09 5.96 1.17
CA PHE A 186 1.45 6.75 0.12
C PHE A 186 1.95 8.20 0.13
N PRO A 187 2.00 8.93 1.28
CA PRO A 187 2.55 10.27 1.32
C PRO A 187 3.95 10.40 0.72
N CYS A 188 4.86 9.45 1.00
CA CYS A 188 6.23 9.46 0.46
C CYS A 188 6.26 9.32 -1.07
N LEU A 189 5.45 8.43 -1.63
CA LEU A 189 5.37 8.18 -3.08
C LEU A 189 4.41 9.11 -3.83
N GLN A 190 3.74 10.02 -3.11
CA GLN A 190 2.80 11.00 -3.66
C GLN A 190 3.27 12.44 -3.49
N GLY A 191 4.46 12.68 -2.92
CA GLY A 191 4.96 14.04 -2.71
C GLY A 191 4.20 14.79 -1.60
N ARG A 192 3.62 14.06 -0.65
CA ARG A 192 2.77 14.57 0.44
C ARG A 192 3.33 14.25 1.83
N ALA A 193 4.50 13.62 1.93
CA ALA A 193 5.16 13.35 3.20
C ALA A 193 5.50 14.64 3.94
N LYS A 194 5.81 14.51 5.22
CA LYS A 194 6.21 15.63 6.09
C LYS A 194 7.38 15.22 6.98
N TYR A 195 8.35 14.53 6.39
CA TYR A 195 9.48 14.00 7.15
C TYR A 195 10.45 15.13 7.49
N GLU A 196 10.58 15.47 8.77
CA GLU A 196 11.51 16.50 9.24
C GLU A 196 12.88 15.90 9.57
N MET A 197 13.94 16.48 9.00
CA MET A 197 15.33 16.20 9.37
C MET A 197 16.01 17.47 9.86
N GLU A 198 16.74 17.36 10.97
CA GLU A 198 17.57 18.43 11.48
C GLU A 198 19.06 18.12 11.27
N LYS A 199 19.79 19.05 10.67
CA LYS A 199 21.26 18.98 10.54
C LYS A 199 21.85 20.37 10.80
N ASN A 200 22.79 20.46 11.74
CA ASN A 200 23.46 21.71 12.13
C ASN A 200 22.47 22.84 12.51
N GLY A 201 21.38 22.50 13.22
CA GLY A 201 20.33 23.46 13.61
C GLY A 201 19.40 23.90 12.47
N VAL A 202 19.55 23.36 11.26
CA VAL A 202 18.66 23.61 10.12
C VAL A 202 17.68 22.45 9.99
N LYS A 203 16.39 22.77 10.14
CA LYS A 203 15.29 21.84 9.89
C LYS A 203 14.90 21.88 8.41
N THR A 204 14.86 20.70 7.79
CA THR A 204 14.42 20.51 6.41
C THR A 204 13.28 19.52 6.41
N ILE A 205 12.18 19.86 5.74
CA ILE A 205 11.04 18.97 5.55
C ILE A 205 11.14 18.36 4.15
N TYR A 206 11.16 17.02 4.08
CA TYR A 206 11.11 16.26 2.85
C TYR A 206 9.69 15.76 2.59
N THR A 207 9.21 15.97 1.37
CA THR A 207 7.84 15.65 0.98
C THR A 207 7.71 14.36 0.18
N GLY A 208 8.81 13.72 -0.16
CA GLY A 208 8.78 12.58 -1.09
C GLY A 208 8.67 13.04 -2.55
N GLY A 209 8.28 12.12 -3.44
CA GLY A 209 8.12 12.39 -4.87
C GLY A 209 6.68 12.23 -5.32
N GLU A 210 6.16 13.13 -6.16
CA GLU A 210 4.86 12.98 -6.84
C GLU A 210 5.01 11.94 -7.97
N ILE A 211 4.88 10.66 -7.63
CA ILE A 211 5.19 9.54 -8.54
C ILE A 211 3.90 8.80 -8.91
N LEU A 212 3.18 8.27 -7.90
CA LEU A 212 2.10 7.31 -8.14
C LEU A 212 0.88 7.88 -8.85
N GLN A 213 0.73 9.21 -8.82
CA GLN A 213 -0.33 9.91 -9.55
C GLN A 213 -0.17 9.79 -11.07
N SER A 214 1.04 9.52 -11.56
CA SER A 214 1.35 9.45 -12.99
C SER A 214 2.10 8.19 -13.42
N ALA A 215 2.62 7.39 -12.47
CA ALA A 215 3.35 6.16 -12.72
C ALA A 215 2.64 4.96 -12.06
N PRO A 216 2.35 3.88 -12.81
CA PRO A 216 1.92 2.64 -12.21
C PRO A 216 3.02 2.03 -11.35
N MET A 217 2.61 1.22 -10.36
CA MET A 217 3.52 0.51 -9.48
C MET A 217 3.19 -0.99 -9.46
N TYR A 218 4.23 -1.80 -9.64
CA TYR A 218 4.17 -3.25 -9.43
C TYR A 218 5.01 -3.60 -8.21
N THR A 219 4.40 -4.31 -7.26
CA THR A 219 5.00 -4.66 -5.98
C THR A 219 5.07 -6.17 -5.81
N CYS A 220 6.03 -6.67 -5.03
CA CYS A 220 6.03 -8.05 -4.55
C CYS A 220 5.80 -8.11 -3.03
N ILE A 221 5.50 -9.30 -2.52
CA ILE A 221 5.26 -9.55 -1.11
C ILE A 221 6.61 -9.80 -0.42
N GLY A 222 7.05 -8.84 0.40
CA GLY A 222 8.12 -9.00 1.38
C GLY A 222 7.62 -9.63 2.67
N ASN A 223 8.47 -9.67 3.70
CA ASN A 223 8.07 -10.22 4.99
C ASN A 223 7.13 -9.26 5.71
N HIS A 224 7.28 -7.95 5.55
CA HIS A 224 6.40 -6.98 6.21
C HIS A 224 4.98 -6.90 5.62
N GLU A 225 4.73 -7.59 4.50
CA GLU A 225 3.39 -7.81 3.93
C GLU A 225 2.68 -9.03 4.52
N VAL A 226 3.38 -9.86 5.30
CA VAL A 226 2.85 -11.08 5.90
C VAL A 226 2.43 -10.81 7.35
N MET A 227 1.14 -10.93 7.61
CA MET A 227 0.58 -10.93 8.96
C MET A 227 0.46 -12.35 9.49
N GLY A 228 0.61 -12.56 10.80
CA GLY A 228 0.37 -13.84 11.44
C GLY A 228 -1.09 -14.03 11.87
N ARG A 229 -1.26 -14.85 12.91
CA ARG A 229 -2.57 -15.22 13.43
C ARG A 229 -3.23 -14.04 14.12
N VAL A 230 -4.54 -13.90 13.93
CA VAL A 230 -5.33 -12.95 14.71
C VAL A 230 -5.46 -13.47 16.15
N ALA A 231 -5.08 -12.67 17.13
CA ALA A 231 -5.04 -13.06 18.53
C ALA A 231 -5.47 -11.92 19.46
N CYS A 232 -5.75 -12.22 20.72
CA CYS A 232 -5.91 -11.20 21.75
C CYS A 232 -4.53 -10.64 22.12
N GLY A 233 -4.12 -9.54 21.48
CA GLY A 233 -2.80 -8.93 21.67
C GLY A 233 -2.64 -7.64 20.87
N SER A 234 -1.40 -7.20 20.70
CA SER A 234 -1.06 -6.08 19.82
C SER A 234 -0.97 -6.51 18.34
N ILE A 235 -1.05 -5.56 17.40
CA ILE A 235 -0.86 -5.87 15.96
C ILE A 235 0.55 -6.44 15.72
N ASN A 236 1.56 -6.01 16.51
CA ASN A 236 2.91 -6.56 16.44
C ASN A 236 2.98 -8.03 16.89
N ASP A 237 2.24 -8.40 17.94
CA ASP A 237 2.19 -9.79 18.38
C ASP A 237 1.61 -10.68 17.28
N GLU A 238 0.58 -10.21 16.58
CA GLU A 238 0.01 -10.91 15.42
C GLU A 238 1.00 -10.98 14.26
N PHE A 239 1.69 -9.88 13.93
CA PHE A 239 2.73 -9.83 12.91
C PHE A 239 3.85 -10.86 13.17
N ASP A 240 4.29 -10.99 14.42
CA ASP A 240 5.32 -11.94 14.82
C ASP A 240 4.81 -13.39 15.00
N ASP A 241 3.50 -13.64 14.90
CA ASP A 241 2.88 -14.95 15.14
C ASP A 241 2.46 -15.67 13.85
N THR A 242 3.42 -15.84 12.95
CA THR A 242 3.23 -16.47 11.64
C THR A 242 3.54 -17.97 11.69
N ILE A 243 2.55 -18.80 11.33
CA ILE A 243 2.70 -20.27 11.21
C ILE A 243 2.20 -20.76 9.85
N PRO A 244 2.78 -21.83 9.27
CA PRO A 244 2.28 -22.43 8.04
C PRO A 244 0.85 -22.97 8.16
N ARG A 245 0.10 -22.98 7.04
CA ARG A 245 -1.26 -23.52 6.98
C ARG A 245 -1.35 -24.97 7.46
N ALA A 246 -0.36 -25.79 7.12
CA ALA A 246 -0.30 -27.19 7.55
C ALA A 246 -0.20 -27.32 9.08
N VAL A 247 0.59 -26.45 9.72
CA VAL A 247 0.72 -26.42 11.19
C VAL A 247 -0.58 -25.95 11.84
N ALA A 248 -1.25 -24.94 11.28
CA ALA A 248 -2.54 -24.51 11.79
C ALA A 248 -3.62 -25.61 11.67
N LYS A 249 -3.62 -26.40 10.59
CA LYS A 249 -4.50 -27.58 10.46
C LYS A 249 -4.22 -28.62 11.54
N GLU A 250 -2.95 -28.89 11.87
CA GLU A 250 -2.58 -29.81 12.95
C GLU A 250 -3.04 -29.31 14.32
N LEU A 251 -2.87 -28.01 14.61
CA LEU A 251 -3.20 -27.42 15.92
C LEU A 251 -4.70 -27.23 16.14
N TYR A 252 -5.45 -26.87 15.10
CA TYR A 252 -6.85 -26.43 15.22
C TYR A 252 -7.86 -27.33 14.50
N GLY A 253 -7.40 -28.39 13.83
CA GLY A 253 -8.23 -29.28 13.01
C GLY A 253 -8.56 -28.70 11.63
N GLU A 254 -9.42 -29.41 10.89
CA GLU A 254 -9.97 -28.90 9.64
C GLU A 254 -10.99 -27.79 9.91
N SER A 255 -10.82 -26.66 9.24
CA SER A 255 -11.74 -25.53 9.23
C SER A 255 -11.90 -25.02 7.80
N ASP A 256 -12.90 -24.17 7.55
CA ASP A 256 -12.96 -23.44 6.29
C ASP A 256 -11.68 -22.60 6.06
N GLU A 257 -11.44 -22.24 4.79
CA GLU A 257 -10.23 -21.53 4.38
C GLU A 257 -10.07 -20.18 5.09
N LYS A 258 -11.17 -19.49 5.38
CA LYS A 258 -11.15 -18.20 6.06
C LYS A 258 -10.71 -18.36 7.52
N SER A 259 -11.31 -19.28 8.25
CA SER A 259 -10.91 -19.57 9.63
C SER A 259 -9.47 -20.07 9.70
N LEU A 260 -9.03 -20.85 8.72
CA LEU A 260 -7.64 -21.32 8.67
C LEU A 260 -6.67 -20.16 8.37
N LYS A 261 -7.07 -19.18 7.56
CA LYS A 261 -6.31 -17.96 7.27
C LYS A 261 -6.12 -17.10 8.51
N GLU A 262 -7.18 -16.88 9.29
CA GLU A 262 -7.12 -16.14 10.57
C GLU A 262 -6.25 -16.87 11.63
N LYS A 263 -6.15 -18.20 11.56
CA LYS A 263 -5.35 -19.04 12.46
C LYS A 263 -3.95 -19.35 11.92
N SER A 264 -3.50 -18.69 10.85
CA SER A 264 -2.17 -18.86 10.26
C SER A 264 -1.71 -17.53 9.62
N PHE A 265 -0.74 -17.55 8.70
CA PHE A 265 -0.22 -16.33 8.07
C PHE A 265 -1.17 -15.76 7.00
N ASN A 266 -1.17 -14.47 6.69
CA ASN A 266 -1.96 -13.94 5.59
C ASN A 266 -1.30 -12.72 4.95
N THR A 267 -1.79 -12.34 3.78
CA THR A 267 -1.38 -11.15 3.01
C THR A 267 -2.60 -10.30 2.68
N ASP A 268 -3.67 -10.40 3.49
CA ASP A 268 -4.99 -9.84 3.14
C ASP A 268 -4.93 -8.33 2.95
N THR A 269 -4.31 -7.61 3.88
CA THR A 269 -4.24 -6.14 3.78
C THR A 269 -3.51 -5.69 2.51
N TYR A 270 -2.39 -6.35 2.17
CA TYR A 270 -1.68 -6.09 0.92
C TYR A 270 -2.58 -6.32 -0.32
N GLU A 271 -3.28 -7.44 -0.38
CA GLU A 271 -4.20 -7.79 -1.47
C GLU A 271 -5.45 -6.89 -1.53
N HIS A 272 -5.80 -6.22 -0.43
CA HIS A 272 -6.90 -5.26 -0.37
C HIS A 272 -6.46 -3.82 -0.70
N ILE A 273 -5.19 -3.47 -0.46
CA ILE A 273 -4.63 -2.18 -0.87
C ILE A 273 -4.43 -2.15 -2.40
N PHE A 274 -3.87 -3.21 -2.98
CA PHE A 274 -3.50 -3.26 -4.39
C PHE A 274 -4.36 -4.21 -5.23
N THR A 275 -4.79 -3.75 -6.41
CA THR A 275 -5.21 -4.67 -7.47
C THR A 275 -3.98 -5.18 -8.21
N LEU A 276 -3.79 -6.49 -8.18
CA LEU A 276 -2.62 -7.16 -8.71
C LEU A 276 -2.97 -7.89 -10.02
N PRO A 277 -2.00 -8.07 -10.94
CA PRO A 277 -2.27 -8.82 -12.15
C PRO A 277 -2.78 -10.21 -11.83
N GLN A 278 -3.78 -10.66 -12.57
CA GLN A 278 -4.36 -11.99 -12.42
C GLN A 278 -3.97 -12.85 -13.62
N SER A 279 -3.63 -14.10 -13.36
CA SER A 279 -3.39 -15.11 -14.39
C SER A 279 -4.11 -16.41 -14.02
N GLN A 280 -4.33 -17.27 -15.01
CA GLN A 280 -5.00 -18.56 -14.81
C GLN A 280 -4.17 -19.48 -13.90
N GLU A 281 -2.84 -19.45 -14.04
CA GLU A 281 -1.89 -20.27 -13.29
C GLU A 281 -1.41 -19.61 -11.99
N GLY A 282 -1.60 -18.29 -11.83
CA GLY A 282 -1.08 -17.50 -10.71
C GLY A 282 -2.00 -16.37 -10.27
N GLY A 283 -2.48 -16.49 -9.02
CA GLY A 283 -3.47 -15.62 -8.40
C GLY A 283 -2.89 -14.80 -7.25
N LYS A 284 -3.14 -13.48 -7.32
CA LYS A 284 -2.96 -12.43 -6.30
C LYS A 284 -1.61 -12.26 -5.58
N THR A 285 -0.73 -13.26 -5.55
CA THR A 285 0.50 -13.20 -4.73
C THR A 285 1.77 -13.33 -5.56
N TYR A 286 1.68 -13.90 -6.76
CA TYR A 286 2.73 -13.91 -7.77
C TYR A 286 2.08 -13.72 -9.15
N TYR A 287 2.80 -13.09 -10.06
CA TYR A 287 2.27 -12.73 -11.36
C TYR A 287 3.36 -12.44 -12.37
N ALA A 288 2.98 -12.37 -13.64
CA ALA A 288 3.83 -11.85 -14.68
C ALA A 288 3.05 -10.85 -15.54
N VAL A 289 3.70 -9.74 -15.88
CA VAL A 289 3.10 -8.63 -16.63
C VAL A 289 4.12 -8.08 -17.62
N THR A 290 3.62 -7.52 -18.71
CA THR A 290 4.45 -6.83 -19.70
C THR A 290 4.14 -5.34 -19.65
N TYR A 291 5.17 -4.50 -19.57
CA TYR A 291 5.05 -3.04 -19.61
C TYR A 291 6.09 -2.47 -20.57
N GLY A 292 5.66 -1.95 -21.72
CA GLY A 292 6.55 -1.67 -22.84
C GLY A 292 7.37 -2.92 -23.22
N ASP A 293 8.69 -2.76 -23.29
CA ASP A 293 9.63 -3.85 -23.60
C ASP A 293 10.03 -4.71 -22.39
N ILE A 294 9.41 -4.50 -21.23
CA ILE A 294 9.77 -5.18 -19.99
C ILE A 294 8.81 -6.32 -19.72
N ARG A 295 9.33 -7.55 -19.67
CA ARG A 295 8.61 -8.68 -19.07
C ARG A 295 8.99 -8.79 -17.59
N LEU A 296 8.08 -8.38 -16.71
CA LEU A 296 8.24 -8.50 -15.27
C LEU A 296 7.66 -9.84 -14.79
N VAL A 297 8.45 -10.59 -14.04
CA VAL A 297 8.00 -11.80 -13.32
C VAL A 297 8.17 -11.53 -11.82
N VAL A 298 7.05 -11.52 -11.11
CA VAL A 298 6.98 -11.27 -9.67
C VAL A 298 6.65 -12.57 -8.96
N LEU A 299 7.53 -12.98 -8.05
CA LEU A 299 7.40 -14.20 -7.27
C LEU A 299 7.06 -13.87 -5.82
N TYR A 300 6.32 -14.77 -5.17
CA TYR A 300 6.19 -14.77 -3.71
C TYR A 300 7.18 -15.78 -3.14
N ALA A 301 8.39 -15.31 -2.84
CA ALA A 301 9.47 -16.16 -2.31
C ALA A 301 9.62 -16.05 -0.78
N THR A 302 8.91 -15.13 -0.15
CA THR A 302 9.12 -14.78 1.26
C THR A 302 8.48 -15.78 2.20
N ASN A 303 9.21 -16.15 3.26
CA ASN A 303 8.76 -17.03 4.31
C ASN A 303 9.02 -16.37 5.67
N MET A 304 7.97 -16.03 6.40
CA MET A 304 8.06 -15.66 7.81
C MET A 304 7.64 -16.85 8.67
N TRP A 305 8.50 -17.85 8.82
CA TRP A 305 8.20 -18.97 9.72
C TRP A 305 8.88 -18.76 11.06
N ARG A 306 8.08 -18.61 12.12
CA ARG A 306 8.57 -18.61 13.50
C ARG A 306 8.29 -19.97 14.14
N HIS A 307 9.20 -20.45 14.99
CA HIS A 307 9.00 -21.71 15.70
C HIS A 307 7.75 -21.63 16.59
N PHE A 308 6.83 -22.58 16.40
CA PHE A 308 5.55 -22.65 17.13
C PHE A 308 5.63 -23.44 18.46
N ARG A 309 6.68 -24.25 18.63
CA ARG A 309 6.97 -25.00 19.87
C ARG A 309 8.21 -24.42 20.54
N THR A 310 8.06 -24.07 21.80
CA THR A 310 9.15 -23.74 22.70
C THR A 310 9.80 -25.03 23.19
N ASN A 311 10.91 -25.46 22.59
CA ASN A 311 11.91 -26.10 23.44
C ASN A 311 12.60 -24.97 24.20
N GLN A 312 12.40 -24.94 25.53
CA GLN A 312 13.02 -23.99 26.46
C GLN A 312 12.61 -22.50 26.40
N GLY A 313 11.51 -22.15 25.74
CA GLY A 313 10.83 -20.85 25.98
C GLY A 313 11.21 -19.67 25.07
N TYR A 314 12.03 -19.87 24.02
CA TYR A 314 12.41 -18.77 23.13
C TYR A 314 11.51 -18.67 21.88
N LYS A 315 10.87 -17.51 21.68
CA LYS A 315 10.34 -17.05 20.39
C LYS A 315 11.37 -16.07 19.80
N GLY A 316 11.96 -16.36 18.63
CA GLY A 316 13.01 -15.49 18.09
C GLY A 316 13.32 -15.67 16.60
N LYS A 317 13.93 -14.64 16.00
CA LYS A 317 14.33 -14.54 14.58
C LYS A 317 15.54 -15.43 14.22
N TYR A 318 16.37 -15.74 15.20
CA TYR A 318 17.54 -16.60 15.08
C TYR A 318 17.65 -17.40 16.38
N ALA A 319 17.24 -18.66 16.37
CA ALA A 319 17.61 -19.58 17.43
C ALA A 319 18.66 -20.51 16.85
N GLU A 320 19.93 -20.33 17.23
CA GLU A 320 20.95 -21.34 16.97
C GLU A 320 20.82 -22.48 17.99
N PRO A 321 21.09 -23.74 17.60
CA PRO A 321 21.08 -24.87 18.52
C PRO A 321 22.06 -24.66 19.68
N GLU A 322 21.69 -25.02 20.92
CA GLU A 322 22.61 -24.99 22.08
C GLU A 322 23.93 -25.75 21.86
N ALA A 323 23.96 -26.70 20.91
CA ALA A 323 25.15 -27.46 20.58
C ALA A 323 26.23 -26.66 19.82
N ASP A 324 25.85 -25.50 19.26
CA ASP A 324 26.73 -24.61 18.51
C ASP A 324 27.21 -23.40 19.35
N LEU A 325 26.95 -23.38 20.67
CA LEU A 325 27.47 -22.41 21.65
C LEU A 325 28.77 -22.86 22.33
#